data_AF-A0A660ZRI7-F1
#
_entry.id   AF-A0A660ZRI7-F1
#
_cell.length_a   1.000
_cell.length_b   1.000
_cell.length_c   1.000
_cell.angle_alpha   90.00
_cell.angle_beta   90.00
_cell.angle_gamma   90.00
#
_symmetry.space_group_name_H-M   'P 1'
#
loop_
_entity.id
_entity.type
_entity.pdbx_description
1 polymer ?
#
loop_
_entity_poly.entity_id
_entity_poly.type
_entity_poly.pdbx_seq_one_letter_code
_entity_poly.pdbx_strand_id
1 'polypeptide(L)' 'MRIILASASPRRRDLLARAGLAFDVEPSGAEERVDPALTPER' A
#
# COMPACT_ATOMS: atom_id res chain seq x y z
N MET A 1 1.12 13.44 12.98
CA MET A 1 1.01 12.01 12.64
C MET A 1 1.90 11.73 11.43
N ARG A 2 2.58 10.59 11.41
CA ARG A 2 3.41 10.14 10.28
C ARG A 2 2.65 9.07 9.52
N ILE A 3 2.45 9.26 8.22
CA ILE A 3 1.82 8.28 7.34
C ILE A 3 2.93 7.54 6.60
N ILE A 4 2.83 6.21 6.51
CA ILE A 4 3.77 5.36 5.78
C ILE A 4 2.99 4.63 4.68
N LEU A 5 3.46 4.74 3.44
CA LEU A 5 3.03 3.89 2.32
C LEU A 5 3.81 2.58 2.37
N ALA A 6 3.21 1.57 3.00
CA ALA A 6 3.76 0.21 3.13
C ALA A 6 3.65 -0.62 1.83
N SER A 7 3.95 -0.03 0.67
CA SER A 7 3.77 -0.64 -0.64
C SER A 7 4.83 -0.18 -1.64
N ALA A 8 5.44 -1.13 -2.34
CA ALA A 8 6.39 -0.85 -3.43
C ALA A 8 5.72 -0.37 -4.74
N SER A 9 4.39 -0.39 -4.84
CA SER A 9 3.66 -0.03 -6.07
C SER A 9 3.80 1.45 -6.44
N PRO A 10 4.38 1.79 -7.62
CA PRO A 10 4.49 3.18 -8.08
C PRO A 10 3.12 3.86 -8.22
N ARG A 11 2.10 3.10 -8.65
CA ARG A 11 0.73 3.61 -8.83
C ARG A 11 0.11 4.08 -7.52
N ARG A 12 0.36 3.38 -6.40
CA ARG A 12 -0.19 3.77 -5.09
C ARG A 12 0.47 5.06 -4.58
N ARG A 13 1.77 5.23 -4.81
CA ARG A 13 2.49 6.49 -4.50
C ARG A 13 1.89 7.68 -5.27
N ASP A 14 1.67 7.52 -6.57
CA ASP A 14 1.14 8.60 -7.41
C ASP A 14 -0.27 9.02 -6.99
N LEU A 15 -1.13 8.06 -6.60
CA LEU A 15 -2.48 8.33 -6.10
C LEU A 15 -2.46 9.13 -4.78
N LEU A 16 -1.65 8.72 -3.80
CA LEU A 16 -1.56 9.42 -2.51
C LEU A 16 -0.94 10.82 -2.66
N ALA A 17 0.03 10.98 -3.56
CA ALA A 17 0.60 12.29 -3.85
C ALA A 17 -0.44 13.23 -4.48
N ARG A 18 -1.26 12.73 -5.41
CA ARG A 18 -2.38 13.50 -6.01
C ARG A 18 -3.47 13.85 -5.01
N ALA A 19 -3.65 13.04 -3.97
CA ALA A 19 -4.54 13.33 -2.86
C ALA A 19 -3.99 14.40 -1.88
N GLY A 20 -2.77 14.90 -2.10
CA GLY A 20 -2.16 15.95 -1.27
C GLY A 20 -1.64 15.46 0.09
N LEU A 21 -1.43 14.15 0.24
CA LEU A 21 -0.95 13.56 1.49
C LEU A 21 0.58 13.62 1.58
N ALA A 22 1.08 13.97 2.77
CA ALA A 22 2.48 13.80 3.12
C ALA A 22 2.68 12.39 3.73
N PHE A 23 3.59 11.60 3.14
CA PHE A 23 3.87 10.24 3.58
C PHE A 23 5.29 9.82 3.19
N ASP A 24 5.84 8.86 3.93
CA ASP A 24 7.08 8.18 3.60
C ASP A 24 6.79 6.84 2.89
N VAL A 25 7.71 6.39 2.04
CA VAL A 25 7.57 5.09 1.35
C VAL A 25 8.49 4.07 2.02
N GLU A 26 7.89 2.99 2.51
CA GLU A 26 8.62 1.86 3.12
C GLU A 26 8.06 0.55 2.57
N PRO A 27 8.70 -0.09 1.57
CA PRO A 27 8.25 -1.37 1.05
C PRO A 27 8.17 -2.43 2.15
N SER A 28 7.03 -3.11 2.29
CA SER A 28 6.83 -4.09 3.38
C SER A 28 7.63 -5.38 3.22
N GLY A 29 8.04 -5.74 1.99
CA GLY A 29 8.66 -7.02 1.68
C GLY A 29 7.75 -8.25 1.87
N ALA A 30 6.50 -8.05 2.27
CA ALA A 30 5.53 -9.12 2.46
C ALA A 30 5.09 -9.71 1.11
N GLU A 31 4.91 -11.02 1.06
CA GLU A 31 4.39 -11.69 -0.13
C GLU A 31 2.89 -11.40 -0.29
N GLU A 32 2.46 -11.04 -1.50
CA GLU A 32 1.05 -10.88 -1.85
C GLU A 32 0.39 -12.27 -2.05
N ARG A 33 0.37 -13.09 -0.98
CA ARG A 33 -0.38 -14.35 -0.96
C ARG A 33 -1.81 -14.09 -0.52
N VAL A 34 -2.74 -14.42 -1.39
CA VAL A 34 -4.17 -14.46 -1.07
C VAL A 34 -4.48 -15.83 -0.50
N ASP A 35 -5.14 -15.88 0.66
CA ASP A 35 -5.66 -17.12 1.21
C ASP A 35 -6.90 -17.53 0.39
N PRO A 36 -6.87 -18.69 -0.31
CA PRO A 36 -7.99 -19.12 -1.14
C PRO A 36 -9.27 -19.45 -0.34
N ALA A 37 -9.19 -19.59 0.98
CA ALA A 37 -10.36 -19.76 1.84
C ALA A 37 -11.07 -18.43 2.17
N LEU A 38 -10.45 -17.28 1.84
CA LEU A 38 -11.05 -15.97 2.03
C LEU A 38 -11.87 -15.54 0.81
N THR A 39 -12.93 -14.77 1.06
CA THR A 39 -13.69 -14.13 -0.03
C THR A 39 -12.88 -12.98 -0.60
N PRO A 40 -13.14 -12.52 -1.84
CA PRO A 40 -12.36 -11.44 -2.46
C PRO A 40 -12.29 -10.12 -1.67
N GLU A 41 -13.27 -9.85 -0.80
CA GLU A 41 -13.30 -8.67 0.06
C GLU A 41 -12.45 -8.80 1.33
N ARG A 42 -11.94 -10.01 1.62
CA ARG A 42 -11.21 -10.38 2.85
C ARG A 42 -9.77 -10.80 2.55
#